data_AF-A0A2V2ZHJ0-F1
#
_entry.id   AF-A0A2V2ZHJ0-F1
#
_cell.length_a   1.000
_cell.length_b   1.000
_cell.length_c   1.000
_cell.angle_alpha   90.00
_cell.angle_beta   90.00
_cell.angle_gamma   90.00
#
_symmetry.space_group_name_H-M   'P 1'
#
loop_
_entity.id
_entity.type
_entity.pdbx_description
1 polymer ?
#
loop_
_entity_poly.entity_id
_entity_poly.type
_entity_poly.pdbx_seq_one_letter_code
_entity_poly.pdbx_strand_id
1 'polypeptide(L)'
;MTQKNHLLIIFICLVSSCLFLSACSNSDTSNTETKATKKEEDKFEKLAEEKNKELELAPLELTSYSQEVQATLKNPEYKEFAVNGKVTVEGEVEKYSELKSEYAWIKVRSTEEGPAGYDHEYFAPIKEGKFKQPIRFFNGEGEYRVTVQLPSMDSDNYYYDTAAFTVHNVSSEVERDITFTPFGQEAEINLDLNSSYVKENEVFTLKGEAGNLADSDTIMLKLNKDAETWKHVIPIKDGKFSYKVPLFYGNGIHNLEILIPDKERENYYQTATILLIDNESDRIMSPIEYSKTYEERGVTLEYPQYGGEESDGTFTVKGKIDPKAEFGSETTHIYITTKKGEDEALDVIPVEDFIFDDSFYLRFGPGTYEVTLSVPEIKEENSDYFRFYGFAKFEVESTGEDKRDLLPSRGIQSHAQPITELATEITEGKSSDREKAKAVYDYVAKTISYDVEKLETDDFNWDDSALKTLDSKTGVCQDYSYLTIALLRASNMEARFVEGTAFSGFWPQRHAWVEVKVDGSWLTMDPTWGAGYIKDDKFVAAFNDKYFDPNKAEFEKTHNRTGVSY
;
A
#
# COMPACT_ATOMS: atom_id res chain seq x y z
N MET A 1 39.78 37.25 -48.71
CA MET A 1 40.99 36.86 -49.46
C MET A 1 41.11 35.35 -49.32
N THR A 2 40.58 34.58 -50.28
CA THR A 2 41.31 33.95 -51.41
C THR A 2 42.25 32.86 -50.90
N GLN A 3 42.21 31.60 -51.32
CA GLN A 3 41.64 31.00 -52.54
C GLN A 3 41.54 29.47 -52.38
N LYS A 4 40.55 28.88 -53.06
CA LYS A 4 40.28 27.44 -53.23
C LYS A 4 41.40 26.73 -54.00
N ASN A 5 41.49 25.40 -53.84
CA ASN A 5 41.51 24.49 -54.98
C ASN A 5 40.86 23.13 -54.65
N HIS A 6 40.00 22.69 -55.58
CA HIS A 6 39.27 21.42 -55.63
C HIS A 6 40.14 20.31 -56.24
N LEU A 7 39.88 19.02 -55.92
CA LEU A 7 39.34 18.02 -56.89
C LEU A 7 39.20 16.59 -56.31
N LEU A 8 38.04 15.95 -56.62
CA LEU A 8 37.72 14.53 -56.97
C LEU A 8 38.32 13.36 -56.13
N ILE A 9 37.54 12.45 -55.49
CA ILE A 9 36.57 11.41 -55.95
C ILE A 9 37.18 10.00 -56.16
N ILE A 10 36.71 9.06 -55.31
CA ILE A 10 36.23 7.68 -55.57
C ILE A 10 37.20 6.46 -55.75
N PHE A 11 36.95 5.48 -54.85
CA PHE A 11 36.91 4.00 -54.94
C PHE A 11 38.14 3.06 -54.95
N ILE A 12 37.95 1.98 -54.17
CA ILE A 12 38.32 0.55 -54.34
C ILE A 12 39.52 -0.02 -53.56
N CYS A 13 39.12 -0.93 -52.66
CA CYS A 13 39.68 -2.21 -52.19
C CYS A 13 41.02 -2.73 -52.74
N LEU A 14 41.83 -3.30 -51.85
CA LEU A 14 42.54 -4.60 -51.98
C LEU A 14 43.20 -4.93 -50.63
N VAL A 15 42.71 -5.94 -49.89
CA VAL A 15 43.26 -7.31 -49.77
C VAL A 15 44.75 -7.34 -49.40
N SER A 16 45.08 -7.87 -48.22
CA SER A 16 46.13 -8.89 -48.11
C SER A 16 46.05 -9.66 -46.80
N SER A 17 46.17 -10.97 -46.96
CA SER A 17 46.18 -12.07 -46.02
C SER A 17 47.27 -11.99 -44.95
N CYS A 18 47.03 -12.61 -43.78
CA CYS A 18 47.98 -13.53 -43.15
C CYS A 18 47.37 -14.30 -41.96
N LEU A 19 47.95 -15.47 -41.74
CA LEU A 19 47.45 -16.64 -41.04
C LEU A 19 47.39 -16.56 -39.50
N PHE A 20 46.53 -17.43 -38.99
CA PHE A 20 46.36 -17.94 -37.63
C PHE A 20 47.66 -18.22 -36.87
N LEU A 21 47.67 -17.87 -35.57
CA LEU A 21 48.12 -18.75 -34.48
C LEU A 21 47.36 -18.36 -33.19
N SER A 22 46.92 -19.39 -32.49
CA SER A 22 46.05 -19.46 -31.31
C SER A 22 46.75 -19.10 -29.98
N ALA A 23 46.03 -18.43 -29.07
CA ALA A 23 46.00 -18.75 -27.63
C ALA A 23 44.92 -17.95 -26.86
N CYS A 24 43.91 -18.69 -26.40
CA CYS A 24 43.04 -18.57 -25.20
C CYS A 24 42.77 -17.22 -24.50
N SER A 25 41.46 -16.89 -24.37
CA SER A 25 40.85 -16.60 -23.06
C SER A 25 39.31 -16.82 -23.06
N ASN A 26 38.89 -17.87 -22.34
CA ASN A 26 37.62 -18.17 -21.66
C ASN A 26 36.26 -17.66 -22.20
N SER A 27 35.47 -18.62 -22.69
CA SER A 27 34.01 -18.62 -22.75
C SER A 27 33.49 -20.00 -22.34
N ASP A 28 33.30 -20.26 -21.03
CA ASP A 28 32.93 -21.60 -20.54
C ASP A 28 31.72 -21.63 -19.57
N THR A 29 31.00 -20.53 -19.37
CA THR A 29 29.82 -20.52 -18.49
C THR A 29 28.49 -20.83 -19.20
N SER A 30 28.32 -20.50 -20.48
CA SER A 30 27.03 -20.75 -21.18
C SER A 30 26.88 -22.18 -21.72
N ASN A 31 27.97 -22.91 -21.95
CA ASN A 31 27.92 -24.23 -22.58
C ASN A 31 27.69 -25.37 -21.56
N THR A 32 27.81 -25.06 -20.27
CA THR A 32 27.81 -26.04 -19.18
C THR A 32 26.41 -26.21 -18.60
N GLU A 33 25.66 -25.11 -18.46
CA GLU A 33 24.24 -25.13 -18.08
C GLU A 33 23.39 -25.85 -19.14
N THR A 34 23.56 -25.53 -20.43
CA THR A 34 22.79 -26.17 -21.52
C THR A 34 23.12 -27.66 -21.71
N LYS A 35 24.34 -28.09 -21.35
CA LYS A 35 24.72 -29.51 -21.36
C LYS A 35 24.20 -30.25 -20.14
N ALA A 36 24.09 -29.59 -18.99
CA ALA A 36 23.55 -30.17 -17.76
C ALA A 36 22.03 -30.37 -17.89
N THR A 37 21.29 -29.34 -18.30
CA THR A 37 19.83 -29.43 -18.58
C THR A 37 19.53 -30.49 -19.63
N LYS A 38 20.27 -30.50 -20.74
CA LYS A 38 20.06 -31.52 -21.79
C LYS A 38 20.35 -32.95 -21.32
N LYS A 39 21.33 -33.13 -20.44
CA LYS A 39 21.66 -34.45 -19.86
C LYS A 39 20.59 -34.91 -18.85
N GLU A 40 19.92 -33.97 -18.21
CA GLU A 40 18.85 -34.19 -17.24
C GLU A 40 17.51 -34.45 -17.95
N GLU A 41 17.18 -33.70 -19.01
CA GLU A 41 16.09 -34.03 -19.95
C GLU A 41 16.25 -35.45 -20.53
N ASP A 42 17.45 -35.80 -21.01
CA ASP A 42 17.77 -37.14 -21.53
C ASP A 42 17.64 -38.26 -20.47
N LYS A 43 17.70 -37.92 -19.18
CA LYS A 43 17.53 -38.87 -18.06
C LYS A 43 16.06 -39.12 -17.80
N PHE A 44 15.25 -38.08 -17.67
CA PHE A 44 13.82 -38.22 -17.37
C PHE A 44 13.04 -38.84 -18.53
N GLU A 45 13.44 -38.57 -19.77
CA GLU A 45 12.83 -39.24 -20.93
C GLU A 45 13.03 -40.77 -20.86
N LYS A 46 14.24 -41.23 -20.54
CA LYS A 46 14.53 -42.66 -20.38
C LYS A 46 13.76 -43.28 -19.22
N LEU A 47 13.62 -42.57 -18.11
CA LEU A 47 12.85 -43.04 -16.96
C LEU A 47 11.37 -43.20 -17.32
N ALA A 48 10.80 -42.26 -18.08
CA ALA A 48 9.43 -42.36 -18.56
C ALA A 48 9.27 -43.57 -19.50
N GLU A 49 10.21 -43.79 -20.43
CA GLU A 49 10.22 -44.97 -21.31
C GLU A 49 10.34 -46.29 -20.55
N GLU A 50 11.19 -46.35 -19.52
CA GLU A 50 11.36 -47.54 -18.67
C GLU A 50 10.09 -47.83 -17.87
N LYS A 51 9.51 -46.82 -17.21
CA LYS A 51 8.26 -46.96 -16.47
C LYS A 51 7.11 -47.39 -17.39
N ASN A 52 7.02 -46.85 -18.60
CA ASN A 52 6.02 -47.26 -19.59
C ASN A 52 6.17 -48.73 -20.05
N LYS A 53 7.36 -49.34 -19.97
CA LYS A 53 7.53 -50.78 -20.25
C LYS A 53 7.01 -51.67 -19.12
N GLU A 54 6.90 -51.12 -17.91
CA GLU A 54 6.41 -51.83 -16.72
C GLU A 54 4.88 -51.69 -16.56
N LEU A 55 4.29 -50.64 -17.12
CA LEU A 55 2.86 -50.37 -17.08
C LEU A 55 2.09 -51.22 -18.11
N GLU A 56 0.86 -51.60 -17.74
CA GLU A 56 -0.10 -52.18 -18.68
C GLU A 56 -0.78 -51.05 -19.48
N LEU A 57 -0.22 -50.74 -20.66
CA LEU A 57 -0.71 -49.68 -21.56
C LEU A 57 -2.05 -50.03 -22.22
N ALA A 58 -3.10 -50.10 -21.41
CA ALA A 58 -4.46 -50.32 -21.87
C ALA A 58 -4.99 -49.08 -22.62
N PRO A 59 -5.76 -49.26 -23.71
CA PRO A 59 -6.36 -48.15 -24.45
C PRO A 59 -7.22 -47.25 -23.55
N LEU A 60 -7.22 -45.96 -23.86
CA LEU A 60 -8.11 -44.99 -23.21
C LEU A 60 -9.58 -45.32 -23.47
N GLU A 61 -10.38 -45.28 -22.42
CA GLU A 61 -11.83 -45.48 -22.51
C GLU A 61 -12.55 -44.14 -22.57
N LEU A 62 -13.48 -44.01 -23.51
CA LEU A 62 -14.34 -42.84 -23.65
C LEU A 62 -15.71 -43.11 -23.02
N THR A 63 -16.31 -42.08 -22.43
CA THR A 63 -17.63 -42.19 -21.81
C THR A 63 -18.76 -42.28 -22.84
N SER A 64 -19.98 -42.59 -22.37
CA SER A 64 -21.18 -42.55 -23.22
C SER A 64 -21.44 -41.16 -23.80
N TYR A 65 -21.11 -40.10 -23.06
CA TYR A 65 -21.30 -38.73 -23.54
C TYR A 65 -20.38 -38.44 -24.73
N SER A 66 -19.13 -38.93 -24.72
CA SER A 66 -18.23 -38.82 -25.86
C SER A 66 -18.83 -39.40 -27.14
N GLN A 67 -19.61 -40.48 -27.05
CA GLN A 67 -20.29 -41.06 -28.21
C GLN A 67 -21.45 -40.18 -28.69
N GLU A 68 -22.16 -39.54 -27.76
CA GLU A 68 -23.29 -38.65 -28.04
C GLU A 68 -22.86 -37.41 -28.83
N VAL A 69 -21.76 -36.78 -28.43
CA VAL A 69 -21.16 -35.62 -29.10
C VAL A 69 -20.21 -36.00 -30.24
N GLN A 70 -20.02 -37.31 -30.50
CA GLN A 70 -19.11 -37.85 -31.51
C GLN A 70 -17.68 -37.31 -31.34
N ALA A 71 -17.21 -37.32 -30.09
CA ALA A 71 -15.87 -36.92 -29.73
C ALA A 71 -14.89 -38.09 -29.76
N THR A 72 -13.66 -37.78 -30.19
CA THR A 72 -12.50 -38.68 -30.15
C THR A 72 -11.33 -37.99 -29.47
N LEU A 73 -10.51 -38.76 -28.75
CA LEU A 73 -9.25 -38.27 -28.19
C LEU A 73 -8.09 -38.94 -28.92
N LYS A 74 -7.26 -38.11 -29.55
CA LYS A 74 -6.07 -38.54 -30.30
C LYS A 74 -4.85 -38.67 -29.41
N ASN A 75 -4.75 -37.85 -28.36
CA ASN A 75 -3.69 -37.95 -27.36
C ASN A 75 -4.25 -37.58 -25.97
N PRO A 76 -3.95 -38.35 -24.90
CA PRO A 76 -3.20 -39.62 -24.90
C PRO A 76 -3.98 -40.82 -25.46
N GLU A 77 -3.25 -41.84 -25.90
CA GLU A 77 -3.82 -43.11 -26.41
C GLU A 77 -4.17 -44.11 -25.30
N TYR A 78 -3.51 -44.00 -24.14
CA TYR A 78 -3.58 -44.95 -23.04
C TYR A 78 -4.26 -44.35 -21.81
N LYS A 79 -4.93 -45.20 -21.03
CA LYS A 79 -5.57 -44.79 -19.78
C LYS A 79 -4.59 -44.59 -18.62
N GLU A 80 -3.38 -45.14 -18.71
CA GLU A 80 -2.32 -45.00 -17.72
C GLU A 80 -0.94 -45.07 -18.40
N PHE A 81 -0.08 -44.09 -18.12
CA PHE A 81 1.26 -43.99 -18.71
C PHE A 81 2.16 -43.04 -17.91
N ALA A 82 3.45 -43.04 -18.21
CA ALA A 82 4.47 -42.17 -17.63
C ALA A 82 4.97 -41.12 -18.63
N VAL A 83 5.34 -39.94 -18.14
CA VAL A 83 5.86 -38.82 -18.94
C VAL A 83 6.97 -38.06 -18.25
N ASN A 84 7.72 -37.30 -19.05
CA ASN A 84 8.68 -36.31 -18.60
C ASN A 84 8.02 -34.90 -18.60
N GLY A 85 7.43 -34.52 -17.47
CA GLY A 85 6.97 -33.17 -17.15
C GLY A 85 5.69 -32.68 -17.84
N LYS A 86 5.35 -33.20 -19.02
CA LYS A 86 4.23 -32.71 -19.82
C LYS A 86 3.52 -33.79 -20.63
N VAL A 87 2.25 -33.55 -20.92
CA VAL A 87 1.49 -34.29 -21.94
C VAL A 87 0.63 -33.32 -22.74
N THR A 88 0.30 -33.67 -23.98
CA THR A 88 -0.65 -32.89 -24.78
C THR A 88 -1.98 -33.60 -24.84
N VAL A 89 -3.06 -32.94 -24.46
CA VAL A 89 -4.42 -33.44 -24.66
C VAL A 89 -4.91 -32.92 -26.01
N GLU A 90 -5.22 -33.82 -26.94
CA GLU A 90 -5.65 -33.47 -28.31
C GLU A 90 -6.87 -34.31 -28.68
N GLY A 91 -7.94 -33.65 -29.13
CA GLY A 91 -9.18 -34.33 -29.51
C GLY A 91 -9.99 -33.58 -30.57
N GLU A 92 -10.97 -34.27 -31.11
CA GLU A 92 -11.91 -33.76 -32.11
C GLU A 92 -13.35 -34.06 -31.67
N VAL A 93 -14.28 -33.16 -31.99
CA VAL A 93 -15.71 -33.25 -31.67
C VAL A 93 -16.51 -32.93 -32.92
N GLU A 94 -17.21 -33.90 -33.50
CA GLU A 94 -17.96 -33.66 -34.74
C GLU A 94 -19.17 -32.74 -34.52
N LYS A 95 -19.86 -32.87 -33.37
CA LYS A 95 -21.02 -32.02 -33.02
C LYS A 95 -20.66 -30.72 -32.30
N TYR A 96 -19.46 -30.19 -32.52
CA TYR A 96 -18.98 -29.02 -31.78
C TYR A 96 -19.88 -27.78 -31.90
N SER A 97 -20.61 -27.61 -33.01
CA SER A 97 -21.53 -26.49 -33.21
C SER A 97 -22.79 -26.55 -32.33
N GLU A 98 -23.07 -27.70 -31.72
CA GLU A 98 -24.21 -27.88 -30.80
C GLU A 98 -23.82 -27.64 -29.33
N LEU A 99 -22.52 -27.51 -29.03
CA LEU A 99 -22.01 -27.30 -27.67
C LEU A 99 -22.38 -25.91 -27.13
N LYS A 100 -22.65 -25.84 -25.82
CA LYS A 100 -22.98 -24.59 -25.10
C LYS A 100 -21.78 -23.78 -24.63
N SER A 101 -20.57 -24.25 -24.90
CA SER A 101 -19.32 -23.54 -24.62
C SER A 101 -18.31 -23.88 -25.72
N GLU A 102 -17.38 -22.97 -25.97
CA GLU A 102 -16.32 -23.12 -26.97
C GLU A 102 -15.03 -23.72 -26.39
N TYR A 103 -15.06 -24.23 -25.16
CA TYR A 103 -13.87 -24.74 -24.46
C TYR A 103 -14.06 -26.16 -23.97
N ALA A 104 -13.03 -27.01 -24.13
CA ALA A 104 -12.92 -28.28 -23.42
C ALA A 104 -12.28 -28.02 -22.05
N TRP A 105 -12.85 -28.56 -20.98
CA TRP A 105 -12.36 -28.37 -19.61
C TRP A 105 -11.52 -29.56 -19.19
N ILE A 106 -10.23 -29.34 -18.96
CA ILE A 106 -9.27 -30.37 -18.56
C ILE A 106 -8.88 -30.11 -17.12
N LYS A 107 -9.19 -31.08 -16.25
CA LYS A 107 -8.86 -31.06 -14.82
C LYS A 107 -7.68 -31.97 -14.56
N VAL A 108 -6.62 -31.43 -13.98
CA VAL A 108 -5.42 -32.16 -13.57
C VAL A 108 -5.35 -32.15 -12.06
N ARG A 109 -5.40 -33.33 -11.45
CA ARG A 109 -5.37 -33.50 -10.00
C ARG A 109 -4.17 -34.34 -9.58
N SER A 110 -3.33 -33.81 -8.71
CA SER A 110 -2.24 -34.54 -8.06
C SER A 110 -2.80 -35.50 -7.01
N THR A 111 -2.24 -36.70 -6.90
CA THR A 111 -2.65 -37.68 -5.88
C THR A 111 -2.17 -37.27 -4.47
N GLU A 112 -1.07 -36.52 -4.39
CA GLU A 112 -0.52 -35.95 -3.14
C GLU A 112 -0.49 -34.40 -3.21
N GLU A 113 -0.57 -33.75 -2.05
CA GLU A 113 -0.43 -32.29 -1.97
C GLU A 113 1.02 -31.88 -2.19
N GLY A 114 1.25 -31.00 -3.15
CA GLY A 114 2.54 -30.36 -3.35
C GLY A 114 2.45 -28.84 -3.19
N PRO A 115 3.59 -28.13 -3.37
CA PRO A 115 3.67 -26.69 -3.17
C PRO A 115 2.76 -25.88 -4.11
N ALA A 116 2.37 -26.46 -5.25
CA ALA A 116 1.45 -25.86 -6.21
C ALA A 116 0.01 -26.39 -6.07
N GLY A 117 -0.36 -26.96 -4.91
CA GLY A 117 -1.72 -27.37 -4.56
C GLY A 117 -2.10 -28.79 -5.02
N TYR A 118 -3.40 -29.11 -5.04
CA TYR A 118 -3.93 -30.41 -5.50
C TYR A 118 -4.43 -30.41 -6.94
N ASP A 119 -5.02 -29.29 -7.37
CA ASP A 119 -5.78 -29.22 -8.61
C ASP A 119 -5.23 -28.10 -9.51
N HIS A 120 -5.33 -28.33 -10.81
CA HIS A 120 -5.06 -27.34 -11.83
C HIS A 120 -5.98 -27.58 -13.02
N GLU A 121 -6.47 -26.50 -13.62
CA GLU A 121 -7.49 -26.56 -14.64
C GLU A 121 -7.06 -25.80 -15.89
N TYR A 122 -7.39 -26.37 -17.04
CA TYR A 122 -7.14 -25.80 -18.35
C TYR A 122 -8.46 -25.73 -19.12
N PHE A 123 -8.66 -24.64 -19.86
CA PHE A 123 -9.79 -24.47 -20.76
C PHE A 123 -9.26 -24.39 -22.19
N ALA A 124 -9.31 -25.51 -22.90
CA ALA A 124 -8.74 -25.63 -24.25
C ALA A 124 -9.76 -25.15 -25.29
N PRO A 125 -9.47 -24.13 -26.12
CA PRO A 125 -10.39 -23.69 -27.15
C PRO A 125 -10.70 -24.80 -28.16
N ILE A 126 -11.98 -24.97 -28.46
CA ILE A 126 -12.49 -25.87 -29.50
C ILE A 126 -12.67 -25.04 -30.77
N LYS A 127 -11.74 -25.14 -31.71
CA LYS A 127 -11.76 -24.42 -32.98
C LYS A 127 -12.02 -25.39 -34.12
N GLU A 128 -13.09 -25.16 -34.87
CA GLU A 128 -13.51 -26.04 -35.98
C GLU A 128 -13.61 -27.52 -35.53
N GLY A 129 -14.13 -27.73 -34.32
CA GLY A 129 -14.29 -29.05 -33.71
C GLY A 129 -13.01 -29.66 -33.16
N LYS A 130 -11.87 -28.97 -33.16
CA LYS A 130 -10.60 -29.50 -32.66
C LYS A 130 -10.13 -28.74 -31.43
N PHE A 131 -9.58 -29.44 -30.45
CA PHE A 131 -8.92 -28.83 -29.31
C PHE A 131 -7.56 -29.48 -29.06
N LYS A 132 -6.62 -28.66 -28.57
CA LYS A 132 -5.26 -29.10 -28.25
C LYS A 132 -4.72 -28.28 -27.09
N GLN A 133 -4.29 -28.97 -26.04
CA GLN A 133 -3.77 -28.34 -24.83
C GLN A 133 -2.54 -29.09 -24.32
N PRO A 134 -1.33 -28.51 -24.39
CA PRO A 134 -0.23 -28.98 -23.57
C PRO A 134 -0.56 -28.71 -22.10
N ILE A 135 -0.32 -29.70 -21.24
CA ILE A 135 -0.46 -29.59 -19.79
C ILE A 135 0.87 -29.99 -19.14
N ARG A 136 1.34 -29.20 -18.18
CA ARG A 136 2.44 -29.54 -17.29
C ARG A 136 1.94 -30.07 -15.94
N PHE A 137 2.77 -30.91 -15.32
CA PHE A 137 2.49 -31.51 -14.03
C PHE A 137 3.10 -30.69 -12.90
N PHE A 138 2.24 -29.90 -12.26
CA PHE A 138 2.61 -28.71 -11.50
C PHE A 138 3.33 -28.94 -10.16
N ASN A 139 3.36 -30.16 -9.61
CA ASN A 139 4.10 -30.50 -8.39
C ASN A 139 5.39 -31.29 -8.67
N GLY A 140 5.79 -31.47 -9.93
CA GLY A 140 6.91 -32.33 -10.29
C GLY A 140 6.57 -33.82 -10.19
N GLU A 141 7.48 -34.62 -9.66
CA GLU A 141 7.40 -36.09 -9.70
C GLU A 141 6.17 -36.56 -8.91
N GLY A 142 5.37 -37.44 -9.49
CA GLY A 142 4.18 -37.95 -8.83
C GLY A 142 3.16 -38.57 -9.77
N GLU A 143 2.05 -38.99 -9.19
CA GLU A 143 0.89 -39.49 -9.91
C GLU A 143 -0.16 -38.39 -10.01
N TYR A 144 -0.76 -38.27 -11.20
CA TYR A 144 -1.79 -37.29 -11.50
C TYR A 144 -2.96 -37.97 -12.21
N ARG A 145 -4.17 -37.58 -11.83
CA ARG A 145 -5.39 -37.93 -12.56
C ARG A 145 -5.79 -36.76 -13.44
N VAL A 146 -5.94 -37.02 -14.73
CA VAL A 146 -6.44 -36.03 -15.70
C VAL A 146 -7.83 -36.44 -16.15
N THR A 147 -8.79 -35.51 -16.06
CA THR A 147 -10.15 -35.68 -16.58
C THR A 147 -10.40 -34.65 -17.66
N VAL A 148 -10.80 -35.10 -18.84
CA VAL A 148 -11.26 -34.25 -19.95
C VAL A 148 -12.78 -34.21 -19.91
N GLN A 149 -13.34 -33.00 -19.93
CA GLN A 149 -14.78 -32.78 -19.99
C GLN A 149 -15.13 -31.92 -21.21
N LEU A 150 -16.21 -32.29 -21.90
CA LEU A 150 -16.77 -31.49 -22.98
C LEU A 150 -18.06 -30.79 -22.52
N PRO A 151 -18.35 -29.60 -23.07
CA PRO A 151 -19.58 -28.87 -22.75
C PRO A 151 -20.82 -29.68 -23.06
N SER A 152 -21.90 -29.41 -22.33
CA SER A 152 -23.24 -29.88 -22.66
C SER A 152 -23.73 -29.32 -24.00
N MET A 153 -24.58 -30.05 -24.71
CA MET A 153 -25.35 -29.53 -25.85
C MET A 153 -26.66 -28.88 -25.41
N ASP A 154 -27.13 -29.17 -24.19
CA ASP A 154 -28.47 -28.83 -23.71
C ASP A 154 -28.49 -27.75 -22.63
N SER A 155 -27.38 -27.53 -21.90
CA SER A 155 -27.34 -26.66 -20.73
C SER A 155 -26.08 -25.80 -20.68
N ASP A 156 -26.28 -24.50 -20.50
CA ASP A 156 -25.18 -23.56 -20.32
C ASP A 156 -24.41 -23.87 -19.03
N ASN A 157 -23.09 -23.64 -19.05
CA ASN A 157 -22.18 -23.86 -17.92
C ASN A 157 -22.15 -25.30 -17.36
N TYR A 158 -22.60 -26.29 -18.12
CA TYR A 158 -22.55 -27.70 -17.72
C TYR A 158 -21.56 -28.48 -18.59
N TYR A 159 -20.79 -29.38 -17.98
CA TYR A 159 -19.78 -30.20 -18.63
C TYR A 159 -19.94 -31.66 -18.22
N TYR A 160 -19.64 -32.58 -19.14
CA TYR A 160 -19.67 -34.01 -18.90
C TYR A 160 -18.30 -34.62 -19.12
N ASP A 161 -17.91 -35.57 -18.27
CA ASP A 161 -16.69 -36.36 -18.43
C ASP A 161 -16.70 -37.07 -19.79
N THR A 162 -15.61 -36.95 -20.54
CA THR A 162 -15.43 -37.65 -21.82
C THR A 162 -14.33 -38.69 -21.76
N ALA A 163 -13.27 -38.41 -21.01
CA ALA A 163 -12.16 -39.32 -20.77
C ALA A 163 -11.51 -39.01 -19.43
N ALA A 164 -10.91 -40.03 -18.81
CA ALA A 164 -10.03 -39.86 -17.68
C ALA A 164 -8.84 -40.81 -17.79
N PHE A 165 -7.65 -40.34 -17.39
CA PHE A 165 -6.42 -41.13 -17.44
C PHE A 165 -5.49 -40.76 -16.28
N THR A 166 -4.61 -41.70 -15.93
CA THR A 166 -3.58 -41.54 -14.91
C THR A 166 -2.24 -41.27 -15.58
N VAL A 167 -1.51 -40.28 -15.08
CA VAL A 167 -0.17 -39.93 -15.55
C VAL A 167 0.81 -40.02 -14.41
N HIS A 168 1.88 -40.78 -14.64
CA HIS A 168 3.04 -40.86 -13.78
C HIS A 168 4.11 -39.89 -14.27
N ASN A 169 4.20 -38.70 -13.68
CA ASN A 169 5.28 -37.78 -14.01
C ASN A 169 6.57 -38.22 -13.31
N VAL A 170 7.64 -38.42 -14.07
CA VAL A 170 8.97 -38.79 -13.52
C VAL A 170 9.91 -37.60 -13.36
N SER A 171 9.54 -36.43 -13.91
CA SER A 171 10.34 -35.21 -13.77
C SER A 171 10.11 -34.58 -12.40
N SER A 172 11.19 -34.25 -11.69
CA SER A 172 11.14 -33.54 -10.42
C SER A 172 10.93 -32.02 -10.55
N GLU A 173 10.82 -31.50 -11.77
CA GLU A 173 10.66 -30.07 -12.02
C GLU A 173 9.26 -29.57 -11.62
N VAL A 174 9.22 -28.54 -10.77
CA VAL A 174 7.97 -27.89 -10.33
C VAL A 174 7.75 -26.65 -11.18
N GLU A 175 6.83 -26.75 -12.14
CA GLU A 175 6.42 -25.64 -13.01
C GLU A 175 4.90 -25.70 -13.21
N ARG A 176 4.18 -24.63 -12.84
CA ARG A 176 2.72 -24.56 -12.94
C ARG A 176 2.35 -23.63 -14.09
N ASP A 177 1.67 -24.15 -15.10
CA ASP A 177 1.28 -23.34 -16.26
C ASP A 177 0.36 -22.17 -15.84
N ILE A 178 0.43 -21.07 -16.58
CA ILE A 178 -0.55 -19.98 -16.43
C ILE A 178 -1.76 -20.36 -17.26
N THR A 179 -2.90 -20.55 -16.60
CA THR A 179 -4.15 -20.92 -17.25
C THR A 179 -5.18 -19.83 -17.09
N PHE A 180 -6.03 -19.70 -18.11
CA PHE A 180 -7.09 -18.70 -18.14
C PHE A 180 -8.43 -19.41 -18.26
N THR A 181 -9.39 -18.94 -17.47
CA THR A 181 -10.79 -19.33 -17.64
C THR A 181 -11.30 -18.85 -19.01
N PRO A 182 -12.47 -19.32 -19.48
CA PRO A 182 -13.08 -18.78 -20.69
C PRO A 182 -13.18 -17.25 -20.66
N PHE A 183 -13.51 -16.68 -19.50
CA PHE A 183 -13.57 -15.23 -19.30
C PHE A 183 -12.22 -14.54 -19.48
N GLY A 184 -11.15 -15.10 -18.90
CA GLY A 184 -9.80 -14.57 -19.07
C GLY A 184 -9.31 -14.63 -20.51
N GLN A 185 -9.65 -15.69 -21.24
CA GLN A 185 -9.30 -15.83 -22.66
C GLN A 185 -10.09 -14.87 -23.54
N GLU A 186 -11.40 -14.70 -23.32
CA GLU A 186 -12.22 -13.74 -24.06
C GLU A 186 -11.76 -12.28 -23.84
N ALA A 187 -11.34 -11.95 -22.63
CA ALA A 187 -10.78 -10.65 -22.30
C ALA A 187 -9.33 -10.45 -22.81
N GLU A 188 -8.73 -11.49 -23.41
CA GLU A 188 -7.35 -11.52 -23.86
C GLU A 188 -6.37 -11.10 -22.75
N ILE A 189 -6.58 -11.65 -21.55
CA ILE A 189 -5.65 -11.46 -20.45
C ILE A 189 -4.35 -12.19 -20.75
N ASN A 190 -3.24 -11.46 -20.65
CA ASN A 190 -1.89 -12.00 -20.73
C ASN A 190 -1.06 -11.46 -19.56
N LEU A 191 -0.26 -12.32 -18.94
CA LEU A 191 0.58 -11.94 -17.80
C LEU A 191 2.06 -12.00 -18.19
N ASP A 192 2.84 -11.03 -17.69
CA ASP A 192 4.30 -11.01 -17.84
C ASP A 192 4.95 -11.94 -16.80
N LEU A 193 4.65 -13.24 -16.92
CA LEU A 193 5.07 -14.30 -16.00
C LEU A 193 5.33 -15.59 -16.77
N ASN A 194 6.21 -16.44 -16.24
CA ASN A 194 6.51 -17.75 -16.83
C ASN A 194 5.74 -18.91 -16.17
N SER A 195 5.24 -18.71 -14.95
CA SER A 195 4.58 -19.73 -14.12
C SER A 195 3.49 -19.07 -13.28
N SER A 196 2.41 -19.81 -13.01
CA SER A 196 1.38 -19.39 -12.05
C SER A 196 1.71 -19.80 -10.62
N TYR A 197 2.79 -20.55 -10.39
CA TYR A 197 3.42 -20.73 -9.07
C TYR A 197 4.72 -19.93 -9.04
N VAL A 198 4.79 -18.93 -8.16
CA VAL A 198 5.95 -18.02 -8.04
C VAL A 198 6.37 -17.91 -6.57
N LYS A 199 7.67 -17.67 -6.36
CA LYS A 199 8.23 -17.39 -5.04
C LYS A 199 8.57 -15.91 -4.96
N GLU A 200 8.16 -15.28 -3.88
CA GLU A 200 8.35 -13.84 -3.67
C GLU A 200 8.67 -13.54 -2.21
N ASN A 201 9.14 -12.32 -1.97
CA ASN A 201 9.44 -11.83 -0.64
C ASN A 201 8.67 -10.53 -0.39
N GLU A 202 7.60 -10.62 0.42
CA GLU A 202 6.72 -9.53 0.87
C GLU A 202 5.87 -8.86 -0.22
N VAL A 203 6.41 -8.60 -1.41
CA VAL A 203 5.68 -7.87 -2.47
C VAL A 203 5.85 -8.56 -3.82
N PHE A 204 4.73 -8.93 -4.43
CA PHE A 204 4.67 -9.45 -5.79
C PHE A 204 4.34 -8.35 -6.79
N THR A 205 5.08 -8.25 -7.90
CA THR A 205 4.77 -7.29 -8.96
C THR A 205 3.93 -7.94 -10.07
N LEU A 206 2.63 -7.61 -10.09
CA LEU A 206 1.74 -8.01 -11.17
C LEU A 206 1.89 -7.06 -12.36
N LYS A 207 2.04 -7.63 -13.56
CA LYS A 207 2.03 -6.92 -14.85
C LYS A 207 1.32 -7.76 -15.90
N GLY A 208 0.51 -7.12 -16.72
CA GLY A 208 -0.17 -7.81 -17.80
C GLY A 208 -0.85 -6.87 -18.79
N GLU A 209 -1.48 -7.49 -19.77
CA GLU A 209 -2.26 -6.86 -20.83
C GLU A 209 -3.67 -7.45 -20.84
N ALA A 210 -4.65 -6.65 -21.24
CA ALA A 210 -6.05 -7.02 -21.37
C ALA A 210 -6.55 -6.51 -22.73
N GLY A 211 -6.41 -7.35 -23.76
CA GLY A 211 -6.62 -6.94 -25.16
C GLY A 211 -8.05 -6.53 -25.50
N ASN A 212 -9.05 -7.13 -24.83
CA ASN A 212 -10.47 -6.91 -25.10
C ASN A 212 -11.22 -6.18 -23.97
N LEU A 213 -10.50 -5.51 -23.06
CA LEU A 213 -11.09 -4.63 -22.04
C LEU A 213 -10.84 -3.16 -22.39
N ALA A 214 -11.81 -2.30 -22.10
CA ALA A 214 -11.69 -0.86 -22.30
C ALA A 214 -10.90 -0.20 -21.16
N ASP A 215 -10.35 1.00 -21.39
CA ASP A 215 -9.69 1.77 -20.32
C ASP A 215 -10.65 2.21 -19.20
N SER A 216 -11.96 2.19 -19.45
CA SER A 216 -12.99 2.40 -18.42
C SER A 216 -13.23 1.16 -17.55
N ASP A 217 -12.77 -0.01 -17.98
CA ASP A 217 -12.87 -1.24 -17.21
C ASP A 217 -11.77 -1.31 -16.15
N THR A 218 -11.97 -2.20 -15.18
CA THR A 218 -11.04 -2.38 -14.07
C THR A 218 -10.80 -3.84 -13.79
N ILE A 219 -9.63 -4.14 -13.21
CA ILE A 219 -9.28 -5.49 -12.77
C ILE A 219 -9.39 -5.54 -11.25
N MET A 220 -10.12 -6.51 -10.72
CA MET A 220 -10.15 -6.78 -9.30
C MET A 220 -9.13 -7.86 -8.96
N LEU A 221 -8.21 -7.51 -8.06
CA LEU A 221 -7.32 -8.44 -7.40
C LEU A 221 -8.00 -8.95 -6.14
N LYS A 222 -7.98 -10.25 -5.91
CA LYS A 222 -8.42 -10.87 -4.66
C LYS A 222 -7.31 -11.77 -4.14
N LEU A 223 -6.65 -11.34 -3.08
CA LEU A 223 -5.58 -12.08 -2.42
C LEU A 223 -6.18 -12.85 -1.23
N ASN A 224 -5.99 -14.16 -1.19
CA ASN A 224 -6.50 -15.02 -0.12
C ASN A 224 -5.36 -15.82 0.50
N LYS A 225 -5.35 -15.94 1.83
CA LYS A 225 -4.56 -16.93 2.57
C LYS A 225 -5.33 -17.33 3.82
N ASP A 226 -5.50 -18.63 4.03
CA ASP A 226 -6.31 -19.19 5.12
C ASP A 226 -7.75 -18.60 5.15
N ALA A 227 -8.11 -17.91 6.24
CA ALA A 227 -9.41 -17.25 6.37
C ALA A 227 -9.40 -15.77 5.92
N GLU A 228 -8.23 -15.23 5.61
CA GLU A 228 -8.05 -13.82 5.28
C GLU A 228 -8.25 -13.55 3.79
N THR A 229 -8.85 -12.41 3.48
CA THR A 229 -9.09 -11.98 2.09
C THR A 229 -8.94 -10.48 1.96
N TRP A 230 -8.14 -10.07 0.97
CA TRP A 230 -8.02 -8.67 0.56
C TRP A 230 -8.48 -8.52 -0.88
N LYS A 231 -9.18 -7.42 -1.17
CA LYS A 231 -9.63 -7.07 -2.52
C LYS A 231 -9.14 -5.69 -2.88
N HIS A 232 -8.72 -5.51 -4.12
CA HIS A 232 -8.27 -4.23 -4.63
C HIS A 232 -8.56 -4.11 -6.11
N VAL A 233 -9.03 -2.95 -6.53
CA VAL A 233 -9.38 -2.68 -7.93
C VAL A 233 -8.28 -1.82 -8.52
N ILE A 234 -7.76 -2.23 -9.67
CA ILE A 234 -6.72 -1.50 -10.40
C ILE A 234 -7.26 -1.06 -11.77
N PRO A 235 -6.90 0.15 -12.23
CA PRO A 235 -7.32 0.64 -13.55
C PRO A 235 -6.53 -0.04 -14.67
N ILE A 236 -7.13 -0.08 -15.85
CA ILE A 236 -6.46 -0.42 -17.11
C ILE A 236 -6.09 0.88 -17.82
N LYS A 237 -4.87 0.94 -18.36
CA LYS A 237 -4.41 2.09 -19.16
C LYS A 237 -3.74 1.59 -20.43
N ASP A 238 -4.27 1.99 -21.59
CA ASP A 238 -3.80 1.55 -22.91
C ASP A 238 -3.80 0.02 -23.04
N GLY A 239 -4.83 -0.64 -22.48
CA GLY A 239 -4.93 -2.11 -22.45
C GLY A 239 -3.91 -2.80 -21.54
N LYS A 240 -3.20 -2.07 -20.67
CA LYS A 240 -2.18 -2.61 -19.76
C LYS A 240 -2.53 -2.33 -18.30
N PHE A 241 -2.05 -3.20 -17.42
CA PHE A 241 -2.19 -3.03 -15.97
C PHE A 241 -0.92 -3.45 -15.25
N SER A 242 -0.64 -2.78 -14.11
CA SER A 242 0.44 -3.16 -13.22
C SER A 242 0.13 -2.75 -11.79
N TYR A 243 0.51 -3.61 -10.84
CA TYR A 243 0.34 -3.34 -9.42
C TYR A 243 1.36 -4.09 -8.59
N LYS A 244 1.83 -3.49 -7.50
CA LYS A 244 2.68 -4.14 -6.49
C LYS A 244 1.77 -4.70 -5.40
N VAL A 245 1.50 -6.00 -5.43
CA VAL A 245 0.64 -6.71 -4.48
C VAL A 245 1.43 -7.02 -3.21
N PRO A 246 1.13 -6.38 -2.06
CA PRO A 246 1.73 -6.77 -0.79
C PRO A 246 1.13 -8.11 -0.32
N LEU A 247 1.98 -9.01 0.14
CA LEU A 247 1.63 -10.35 0.62
C LEU A 247 1.36 -10.29 2.13
N PHE A 248 0.21 -9.74 2.50
CA PHE A 248 -0.13 -9.31 3.86
C PHE A 248 -0.01 -10.38 4.95
N TYR A 249 -0.17 -11.66 4.61
CA TYR A 249 -0.53 -12.69 5.57
C TYR A 249 0.65 -13.58 5.99
N GLY A 250 1.89 -13.04 5.95
CA GLY A 250 3.10 -13.72 6.40
C GLY A 250 3.52 -14.89 5.51
N ASN A 251 4.29 -15.83 6.06
CA ASN A 251 4.94 -16.88 5.27
C ASN A 251 3.93 -17.87 4.67
N GLY A 252 4.21 -18.34 3.45
CA GLY A 252 3.49 -19.40 2.75
C GLY A 252 2.65 -18.94 1.55
N ILE A 253 1.81 -19.85 1.05
CA ILE A 253 1.08 -19.69 -0.21
C ILE A 253 -0.07 -18.69 -0.09
N HIS A 254 -0.03 -17.65 -0.91
CA HIS A 254 -1.12 -16.74 -1.18
C HIS A 254 -1.78 -17.08 -2.53
N ASN A 255 -3.10 -17.14 -2.54
CA ASN A 255 -3.90 -17.29 -3.75
C ASN A 255 -4.32 -15.92 -4.26
N LEU A 256 -3.68 -15.43 -5.31
CA LEU A 256 -4.06 -14.20 -6.00
C LEU A 256 -4.99 -14.53 -7.18
N GLU A 257 -6.28 -14.28 -7.01
CA GLU A 257 -7.24 -14.31 -8.10
C GLU A 257 -7.23 -12.97 -8.83
N ILE A 258 -7.14 -13.02 -10.16
CA ILE A 258 -7.27 -11.86 -11.04
C ILE A 258 -8.66 -11.96 -11.66
N LEU A 259 -9.53 -11.00 -11.34
CA LEU A 259 -10.91 -10.97 -11.80
C LEU A 259 -11.16 -9.79 -12.74
N ILE A 260 -12.01 -10.03 -13.73
CA ILE A 260 -12.42 -9.05 -14.75
C ILE A 260 -13.93 -8.75 -14.61
N PRO A 261 -14.43 -7.62 -15.13
CA PRO A 261 -15.84 -7.27 -15.05
C PRO A 261 -16.73 -8.31 -15.76
N ASP A 262 -17.87 -8.62 -15.16
CA ASP A 262 -18.89 -9.47 -15.75
C ASP A 262 -19.67 -8.69 -16.84
N LYS A 263 -19.75 -9.26 -18.05
CA LYS A 263 -20.40 -8.62 -19.20
C LYS A 263 -21.93 -8.52 -19.05
N GLU A 264 -22.55 -9.40 -18.25
CA GLU A 264 -24.01 -9.48 -18.10
C GLU A 264 -24.50 -8.78 -16.83
N ARG A 265 -23.64 -8.63 -15.83
CA ARG A 265 -24.03 -8.13 -14.49
C ARG A 265 -23.16 -6.97 -14.05
N GLU A 266 -23.76 -5.78 -13.96
CA GLU A 266 -23.08 -4.58 -13.44
C GLU A 266 -22.54 -4.81 -12.02
N ASN A 267 -21.30 -4.39 -11.78
CA ASN A 267 -20.59 -4.52 -10.51
C ASN A 267 -20.28 -5.96 -10.06
N TYR A 268 -20.40 -6.94 -10.95
CA TYR A 268 -19.91 -8.30 -10.71
C TYR A 268 -18.59 -8.53 -11.45
N TYR A 269 -17.79 -9.45 -10.92
CA TYR A 269 -16.51 -9.83 -11.47
C TYR A 269 -16.43 -11.35 -11.64
N GLN A 270 -15.70 -11.79 -12.66
CA GLN A 270 -15.44 -13.19 -12.99
C GLN A 270 -13.94 -13.47 -12.93
N THR A 271 -13.55 -14.62 -12.38
CA THR A 271 -12.14 -15.00 -12.29
C THR A 271 -11.58 -15.24 -13.69
N ALA A 272 -10.55 -14.49 -14.07
CA ALA A 272 -9.81 -14.67 -15.31
C ALA A 272 -8.68 -15.69 -15.16
N THR A 273 -7.94 -15.62 -14.05
CA THR A 273 -6.84 -16.55 -13.72
C THR A 273 -6.52 -16.50 -12.22
N ILE A 274 -5.75 -17.48 -11.74
CA ILE A 274 -5.33 -17.62 -10.35
C ILE A 274 -3.83 -17.87 -10.31
N LEU A 275 -3.12 -17.13 -9.47
CA LEU A 275 -1.70 -17.30 -9.17
C LEU A 275 -1.51 -17.79 -7.74
N LEU A 276 -0.55 -18.68 -7.55
CA LEU A 276 -0.05 -19.15 -6.26
C LEU A 276 1.29 -18.46 -5.98
N ILE A 277 1.32 -17.60 -4.97
CA ILE A 277 2.50 -16.83 -4.60
C ILE A 277 3.00 -17.33 -3.25
N ASP A 278 4.14 -18.02 -3.25
CA ASP A 278 4.80 -18.48 -2.04
C ASP A 278 5.62 -17.34 -1.43
N ASN A 279 5.11 -16.74 -0.35
CA ASN A 279 5.79 -15.69 0.36
C ASN A 279 6.85 -16.29 1.30
N GLU A 280 8.11 -15.99 1.07
CA GLU A 280 9.21 -16.50 1.92
C GLU A 280 9.38 -15.70 3.23
N SER A 281 8.71 -14.55 3.39
CA SER A 281 8.78 -13.71 4.60
C SER A 281 7.73 -14.08 5.64
N ASP A 282 8.12 -14.13 6.91
CA ASP A 282 7.21 -14.25 8.07
C ASP A 282 6.47 -12.93 8.39
N ARG A 283 6.84 -11.82 7.72
CA ARG A 283 6.30 -10.49 8.02
C ARG A 283 4.80 -10.42 7.70
N ILE A 284 4.02 -10.03 8.71
CA ILE A 284 2.60 -9.72 8.57
C ILE A 284 2.47 -8.22 8.31
N MET A 285 1.62 -7.85 7.36
CA MET A 285 1.34 -6.47 6.97
C MET A 285 -0.17 -6.26 6.95
N SER A 286 -0.62 -5.01 7.05
CA SER A 286 -2.03 -4.63 6.96
C SER A 286 -2.30 -3.85 5.66
N PRO A 287 -3.47 -3.97 5.03
CA PRO A 287 -3.81 -3.14 3.89
C PRO A 287 -4.00 -1.67 4.29
N ILE A 288 -3.75 -0.76 3.35
CA ILE A 288 -4.13 0.65 3.49
C ILE A 288 -5.57 0.80 2.99
N GLU A 289 -6.44 1.39 3.80
CA GLU A 289 -7.80 1.75 3.43
C GLU A 289 -7.79 3.12 2.74
N TYR A 290 -8.21 3.17 1.48
CA TYR A 290 -8.36 4.43 0.75
C TYR A 290 -9.84 4.84 0.68
N SER A 291 -10.10 6.13 0.89
CA SER A 291 -11.43 6.71 0.68
C SER A 291 -11.56 7.30 -0.72
N LYS A 292 -12.79 7.66 -1.14
CA LYS A 292 -13.02 8.35 -2.44
C LYS A 292 -12.24 9.64 -2.58
N THR A 293 -11.99 10.34 -1.46
CA THR A 293 -11.19 11.56 -1.39
C THR A 293 -9.81 11.36 -2.00
N TYR A 294 -9.23 10.16 -1.92
CA TYR A 294 -7.92 9.85 -2.49
C TYR A 294 -7.86 10.14 -4.00
N GLU A 295 -8.84 9.64 -4.75
CA GLU A 295 -8.93 9.84 -6.19
C GLU A 295 -9.45 11.25 -6.53
N GLU A 296 -10.50 11.72 -5.85
CA GLU A 296 -11.13 13.03 -6.10
C GLU A 296 -10.13 14.19 -5.93
N ARG A 297 -9.21 14.07 -4.96
CA ARG A 297 -8.22 15.10 -4.63
C ARG A 297 -6.85 14.84 -5.29
N GLY A 298 -6.78 13.86 -6.19
CA GLY A 298 -5.57 13.55 -6.96
C GLY A 298 -4.36 13.19 -6.10
N VAL A 299 -4.58 12.54 -4.96
CA VAL A 299 -3.50 12.17 -4.03
C VAL A 299 -2.84 10.88 -4.52
N THR A 300 -1.52 10.81 -4.43
CA THR A 300 -0.75 9.57 -4.60
C THR A 300 0.10 9.34 -3.37
N LEU A 301 -0.18 8.28 -2.61
CA LEU A 301 0.63 7.87 -1.46
C LEU A 301 1.77 6.97 -1.96
N GLU A 302 3.01 7.43 -1.81
CA GLU A 302 4.22 6.69 -2.20
C GLU A 302 4.76 5.84 -1.03
N TYR A 303 4.61 6.33 0.20
CA TYR A 303 4.96 5.61 1.42
C TYR A 303 4.03 6.03 2.59
N PRO A 304 3.53 5.10 3.40
CA PRO A 304 3.78 3.64 3.33
C PRO A 304 3.04 2.94 2.18
N GLN A 305 3.49 1.74 1.82
CA GLN A 305 2.82 0.90 0.81
C GLN A 305 1.78 -0.07 1.41
N TYR A 306 1.91 -0.33 2.70
CA TYR A 306 1.06 -1.19 3.52
C TYR A 306 1.18 -0.72 4.98
N GLY A 307 0.20 -1.02 5.82
CA GLY A 307 0.26 -0.81 7.27
C GLY A 307 0.96 -1.96 8.02
N GLY A 308 1.08 -1.82 9.33
CA GLY A 308 1.74 -2.77 10.23
C GLY A 308 3.26 -2.61 10.29
N GLU A 309 3.80 -1.50 9.78
CA GLU A 309 5.24 -1.22 9.90
C GLU A 309 5.63 -0.88 11.34
N GLU A 310 6.81 -1.32 11.76
CA GLU A 310 7.36 -0.98 13.06
C GLU A 310 8.15 0.33 12.99
N SER A 311 8.01 1.20 13.99
CA SER A 311 8.89 2.36 14.18
C SER A 311 9.29 2.56 15.65
N ASP A 312 10.33 3.35 15.88
CA ASP A 312 10.86 3.70 17.21
C ASP A 312 10.16 4.92 17.85
N GLY A 313 8.96 5.27 17.37
CA GLY A 313 8.18 6.41 17.85
C GLY A 313 8.11 7.59 16.87
N THR A 314 8.76 7.47 15.71
CA THR A 314 8.66 8.43 14.60
C THR A 314 8.32 7.70 13.31
N PHE A 315 7.34 8.19 12.56
CA PHE A 315 6.92 7.57 11.30
C PHE A 315 6.90 8.59 10.17
N THR A 316 7.28 8.16 8.96
CA THR A 316 7.35 9.01 7.77
C THR A 316 6.17 8.74 6.85
N VAL A 317 5.68 9.77 6.18
CA VAL A 317 4.75 9.63 5.06
C VAL A 317 5.26 10.40 3.87
N LYS A 318 5.08 9.83 2.67
CA LYS A 318 5.51 10.42 1.42
C LYS A 318 4.45 10.28 0.36
N GLY A 319 4.23 11.32 -0.41
CA GLY A 319 3.36 11.27 -1.56
C GLY A 319 3.29 12.58 -2.31
N LYS A 320 2.31 12.63 -3.21
CA LYS A 320 2.13 13.73 -4.17
C LYS A 320 0.67 14.11 -4.30
N ILE A 321 0.45 15.32 -4.78
CA ILE A 321 -0.85 15.84 -5.17
C ILE A 321 -0.78 16.18 -6.66
N ASP A 322 -1.77 15.76 -7.45
CA ASP A 322 -1.90 16.22 -8.82
C ASP A 322 -2.39 17.68 -8.83
N PRO A 323 -1.58 18.66 -9.31
CA PRO A 323 -2.00 20.06 -9.34
C PRO A 323 -3.20 20.32 -10.27
N LYS A 324 -3.58 19.37 -11.12
CA LYS A 324 -4.74 19.47 -12.02
C LYS A 324 -6.01 18.85 -11.44
N ALA A 325 -5.92 18.12 -10.33
CA ALA A 325 -7.08 17.57 -9.65
C ALA A 325 -7.89 18.66 -8.94
N GLU A 326 -9.11 18.32 -8.52
CA GLU A 326 -9.95 19.25 -7.79
C GLU A 326 -9.26 19.70 -6.49
N PHE A 327 -9.09 21.01 -6.34
CA PHE A 327 -8.35 21.64 -5.24
C PHE A 327 -6.88 21.21 -5.12
N GLY A 328 -6.30 20.59 -6.15
CA GLY A 328 -4.92 20.09 -6.12
C GLY A 328 -3.92 21.23 -5.92
N SER A 329 -4.14 22.37 -6.58
CA SER A 329 -3.26 23.55 -6.47
C SER A 329 -3.38 24.31 -5.14
N GLU A 330 -4.51 24.17 -4.48
CA GLU A 330 -4.88 24.82 -3.22
C GLU A 330 -4.52 23.98 -2.00
N THR A 331 -4.18 22.70 -2.19
CA THR A 331 -3.82 21.80 -1.10
C THR A 331 -2.37 22.05 -0.69
N THR A 332 -2.20 22.79 0.40
CA THR A 332 -0.90 23.26 0.91
C THR A 332 -0.33 22.40 2.03
N HIS A 333 -1.10 21.45 2.56
CA HIS A 333 -0.68 20.57 3.67
C HIS A 333 -1.56 19.33 3.76
N ILE A 334 -1.07 18.34 4.51
CA ILE A 334 -1.77 17.10 4.89
C ILE A 334 -1.91 17.08 6.41
N TYR A 335 -3.09 16.73 6.90
CA TYR A 335 -3.33 16.43 8.32
C TYR A 335 -3.07 14.96 8.60
N ILE A 336 -2.46 14.69 9.76
CA ILE A 336 -2.16 13.34 10.22
C ILE A 336 -2.83 13.18 11.58
N THR A 337 -3.85 12.33 11.63
CA THR A 337 -4.46 11.93 12.90
C THR A 337 -3.84 10.62 13.33
N THR A 338 -3.21 10.59 14.51
CA THR A 338 -2.71 9.37 15.13
C THR A 338 -3.57 9.02 16.33
N LYS A 339 -4.07 7.80 16.39
CA LYS A 339 -4.91 7.33 17.49
C LYS A 339 -4.36 6.05 18.10
N LYS A 340 -4.32 6.00 19.44
CA LYS A 340 -3.95 4.82 20.22
C LYS A 340 -4.93 4.65 21.38
N GLY A 341 -5.86 3.71 21.25
CA GLY A 341 -6.97 3.58 22.20
C GLY A 341 -7.85 4.84 22.20
N GLU A 342 -7.96 5.49 23.35
CA GLU A 342 -8.71 6.75 23.50
C GLU A 342 -7.83 8.01 23.30
N ASP A 343 -6.51 7.85 23.20
CA ASP A 343 -5.58 8.96 22.97
C ASP A 343 -5.51 9.28 21.47
N GLU A 344 -5.57 10.57 21.14
CA GLU A 344 -5.53 11.08 19.76
C GLU A 344 -4.61 12.32 19.70
N ALA A 345 -3.86 12.45 18.60
CA ALA A 345 -3.08 13.64 18.26
C ALA A 345 -3.28 14.02 16.80
N LEU A 346 -3.17 15.31 16.52
CA LEU A 346 -3.23 15.88 15.18
C LEU A 346 -1.91 16.57 14.85
N ASP A 347 -1.21 16.08 13.83
CA ASP A 347 -0.03 16.71 13.25
C ASP A 347 -0.33 17.20 11.82
N VAL A 348 0.58 18.02 11.28
CA VAL A 348 0.47 18.57 9.93
C VAL A 348 1.81 18.50 9.22
N ILE A 349 1.77 18.08 7.95
CA ILE A 349 2.92 18.06 7.06
C ILE A 349 2.65 19.04 5.90
N PRO A 350 3.58 19.96 5.60
CA PRO A 350 3.44 20.87 4.46
C PRO A 350 3.50 20.10 3.13
N VAL A 351 2.82 20.64 2.13
CA VAL A 351 2.94 20.22 0.73
C VAL A 351 3.73 21.29 -0.01
N GLU A 352 4.93 20.94 -0.44
CA GLU A 352 5.83 21.82 -1.20
C GLU A 352 6.04 21.27 -2.59
N ASP A 353 5.88 22.11 -3.63
CA ASP A 353 5.93 21.68 -5.04
C ASP A 353 5.06 20.44 -5.33
N PHE A 354 3.89 20.39 -4.69
CA PHE A 354 2.91 19.29 -4.74
C PHE A 354 3.41 17.95 -4.19
N ILE A 355 4.42 17.99 -3.32
CA ILE A 355 5.01 16.82 -2.65
C ILE A 355 4.85 17.01 -1.14
N PHE A 356 4.41 15.96 -0.45
CA PHE A 356 4.55 15.83 1.00
C PHE A 356 5.55 14.72 1.29
N ASP A 357 6.55 14.99 2.14
CA ASP A 357 7.61 14.05 2.50
C ASP A 357 8.18 14.49 3.85
N ASP A 358 7.56 14.03 4.94
CA ASP A 358 7.95 14.41 6.29
C ASP A 358 7.52 13.35 7.30
N SER A 359 7.93 13.55 8.55
CA SER A 359 7.69 12.62 9.65
C SER A 359 6.84 13.22 10.76
N PHE A 360 6.15 12.36 11.49
CA PHE A 360 5.33 12.70 12.65
C PHE A 360 5.60 11.75 13.81
N TYR A 361 5.18 12.13 15.01
CA TYR A 361 5.50 11.38 16.23
C TYR A 361 4.35 10.46 16.67
N LEU A 362 4.68 9.21 16.94
CA LEU A 362 3.79 8.24 17.62
C LEU A 362 3.94 8.39 19.13
N ARG A 363 3.38 9.48 19.66
CA ARG A 363 3.76 10.06 20.96
C ARG A 363 3.27 9.35 22.21
N PHE A 364 2.30 8.45 22.10
CA PHE A 364 1.61 7.79 23.23
C PHE A 364 2.27 6.48 23.69
N GLY A 365 3.55 6.28 23.34
CA GLY A 365 4.35 5.11 23.73
C GLY A 365 4.06 3.83 22.94
N PRO A 366 4.55 2.66 23.38
CA PRO A 366 4.55 1.45 22.56
C PRO A 366 3.16 0.85 22.29
N GLY A 367 2.96 0.28 21.11
CA GLY A 367 1.74 -0.42 20.68
C GLY A 367 1.25 0.04 19.31
N THR A 368 0.09 -0.49 18.90
CA THR A 368 -0.54 -0.21 17.60
C THR A 368 -1.19 1.18 17.56
N TYR A 369 -0.88 1.93 16.50
CA TYR A 369 -1.49 3.21 16.17
C TYR A 369 -2.34 3.05 14.92
N GLU A 370 -3.54 3.61 14.96
CA GLU A 370 -4.29 3.93 13.75
C GLU A 370 -3.84 5.31 13.26
N VAL A 371 -3.41 5.38 12.01
CA VAL A 371 -2.98 6.61 11.35
C VAL A 371 -3.96 6.92 10.22
N THR A 372 -4.52 8.14 10.22
CA THR A 372 -5.36 8.65 9.13
C THR A 372 -4.72 9.89 8.51
N LEU A 373 -4.49 9.84 7.20
CA LEU A 373 -4.02 10.97 6.41
C LEU A 373 -5.23 11.68 5.78
N SER A 374 -5.27 13.00 5.91
CA SER A 374 -6.40 13.82 5.46
C SER A 374 -5.96 15.06 4.71
N VAL A 375 -6.75 15.50 3.75
CA VAL A 375 -6.58 16.79 3.06
C VAL A 375 -7.52 17.84 3.64
N PRO A 376 -7.15 19.13 3.66
CA PRO A 376 -8.01 20.21 4.13
C PRO A 376 -9.29 20.33 3.30
N GLU A 377 -10.37 20.75 3.97
CA GLU A 377 -11.51 21.40 3.31
C GLU A 377 -11.05 22.77 2.80
N ILE A 378 -11.24 23.04 1.51
CA ILE A 378 -10.94 24.34 0.90
C ILE A 378 -12.23 25.16 0.86
N LYS A 379 -12.24 26.32 1.53
CA LYS A 379 -13.39 27.22 1.63
C LYS A 379 -13.07 28.61 1.10
N GLU A 380 -14.12 29.37 0.81
CA GLU A 380 -14.03 30.80 0.47
C GLU A 380 -13.94 31.71 1.71
N GLU A 381 -14.41 31.25 2.88
CA GLU A 381 -14.48 32.03 4.13
C GLU A 381 -13.72 31.34 5.28
N ASN A 382 -13.22 32.17 6.20
CA ASN A 382 -12.49 31.74 7.40
C ASN A 382 -13.39 30.96 8.38
N SER A 383 -12.76 30.18 9.27
CA SER A 383 -13.45 29.38 10.27
C SER A 383 -12.57 29.16 11.49
N ASP A 384 -13.18 29.16 12.67
CA ASP A 384 -12.53 28.88 13.95
C ASP A 384 -12.29 27.37 14.22
N TYR A 385 -12.58 26.51 13.24
CA TYR A 385 -12.32 25.07 13.30
C TYR A 385 -11.79 24.55 11.96
N PHE A 386 -10.81 23.64 12.05
CA PHE A 386 -10.24 22.97 10.89
C PHE A 386 -11.09 21.75 10.53
N ARG A 387 -11.55 21.70 9.28
CA ARG A 387 -12.19 20.52 8.69
C ARG A 387 -11.28 19.92 7.64
N PHE A 388 -11.24 18.60 7.61
CA PHE A 388 -10.41 17.83 6.71
C PHE A 388 -11.07 16.49 6.42
N TYR A 389 -10.66 15.87 5.31
CA TYR A 389 -11.24 14.64 4.79
C TYR A 389 -10.16 13.57 4.69
N GLY A 390 -10.34 12.47 5.41
CA GLY A 390 -9.44 11.32 5.35
C GLY A 390 -9.41 10.71 3.95
N PHE A 391 -8.22 10.42 3.45
CA PHE A 391 -7.99 9.75 2.17
C PHE A 391 -7.28 8.42 2.29
N ALA A 392 -6.47 8.21 3.33
CA ALA A 392 -5.78 6.96 3.61
C ALA A 392 -5.79 6.66 5.11
N LYS A 393 -6.00 5.40 5.46
CA LYS A 393 -5.97 4.91 6.84
C LYS A 393 -5.18 3.60 6.90
N PHE A 394 -4.28 3.50 7.87
CA PHE A 394 -3.41 2.33 8.06
C PHE A 394 -2.93 2.23 9.51
N GLU A 395 -2.36 1.07 9.86
CA GLU A 395 -1.78 0.83 11.18
C GLU A 395 -0.27 1.00 11.18
N VAL A 396 0.30 1.41 12.31
CA VAL A 396 1.75 1.45 12.57
C VAL A 396 2.00 0.89 13.97
N GLU A 397 2.98 0.01 14.10
CA GLU A 397 3.44 -0.51 15.39
C GLU A 397 4.56 0.39 15.93
N SER A 398 4.37 0.97 17.12
CA SER A 398 5.41 1.77 17.77
C SER A 398 6.10 0.98 18.87
N THR A 399 7.43 1.06 18.93
CA THR A 399 8.25 0.64 20.07
C THR A 399 8.74 1.82 20.91
N GLY A 400 8.46 3.06 20.48
CA GLY A 400 8.92 4.29 21.12
C GLY A 400 8.30 4.53 22.51
N GLU A 401 9.03 5.21 23.39
CA GLU A 401 8.56 5.59 24.73
C GLU A 401 7.43 6.63 24.69
N ASP A 402 6.56 6.65 25.71
CA ASP A 402 5.54 7.70 25.84
C ASP A 402 6.21 9.04 26.19
N LYS A 403 6.12 9.98 25.26
CA LYS A 403 6.70 11.34 25.37
C LYS A 403 5.68 12.41 24.98
N ARG A 404 4.38 12.12 25.15
CA ARG A 404 3.26 12.99 24.71
C ARG A 404 3.36 14.44 25.17
N ASP A 405 3.92 14.66 26.36
CA ASP A 405 4.03 15.97 26.99
C ASP A 405 5.39 16.65 26.78
N LEU A 406 6.32 16.00 26.06
CA LEU A 406 7.68 16.51 25.80
C LEU A 406 7.93 16.76 24.31
N LEU A 407 7.33 15.95 23.43
CA LEU A 407 7.55 16.05 21.99
C LEU A 407 6.96 17.34 21.40
N PRO A 408 7.50 17.83 20.28
CA PRO A 408 6.82 18.83 19.47
C PRO A 408 5.45 18.33 19.02
N SER A 409 4.57 19.27 18.73
CA SER A 409 3.25 18.98 18.17
C SER A 409 2.77 20.09 17.27
N ARG A 410 1.59 19.94 16.65
CA ARG A 410 0.95 21.00 15.86
C ARG A 410 0.97 22.34 16.61
N GLY A 411 1.62 23.33 16.00
CA GLY A 411 1.80 24.67 16.55
C GLY A 411 2.82 24.79 17.69
N ILE A 412 3.40 23.70 18.20
CA ILE A 412 4.29 23.67 19.36
C ILE A 412 5.67 23.13 18.93
N GLN A 413 6.43 23.93 18.17
CA GLN A 413 7.75 23.51 17.66
C GLN A 413 8.86 23.62 18.73
N SER A 414 8.77 22.84 19.81
CA SER A 414 9.71 22.88 20.95
C SER A 414 11.17 22.55 20.59
N HIS A 415 11.41 21.87 19.46
CA HIS A 415 12.75 21.57 18.96
C HIS A 415 13.32 22.64 18.00
N ALA A 416 12.53 23.66 17.65
CA ALA A 416 13.01 24.71 16.73
C ALA A 416 14.07 25.58 17.42
N GLN A 417 15.15 25.89 16.69
CA GLN A 417 16.29 26.62 17.22
C GLN A 417 15.89 27.94 17.96
N PRO A 418 15.05 28.83 17.39
CA PRO A 418 14.65 30.06 18.07
C PRO A 418 13.94 29.83 19.42
N ILE A 419 13.17 28.73 19.53
CA ILE A 419 12.49 28.35 20.76
C ILE A 419 13.50 27.84 21.79
N THR A 420 14.42 26.97 21.37
CA THR A 420 15.43 26.40 22.28
C THR A 420 16.42 27.44 22.82
N GLU A 421 16.82 28.41 21.99
CA GLU A 421 17.69 29.52 22.39
C GLU A 421 17.01 30.41 23.41
N LEU A 422 15.77 30.82 23.14
CA LEU A 422 15.01 31.65 24.06
C LEU A 422 14.71 30.92 25.37
N ALA A 423 14.32 29.64 25.32
CA ALA A 423 14.08 28.83 26.51
C ALA A 423 15.33 28.76 27.40
N THR A 424 16.50 28.58 26.79
CA THR A 424 17.79 28.58 27.50
C THR A 424 18.08 29.93 28.15
N GLU A 425 17.87 31.03 27.42
CA GLU A 425 18.08 32.40 27.92
C GLU A 425 17.18 32.71 29.13
N ILE A 426 15.86 32.50 29.01
CA ILE A 426 14.91 32.89 30.07
C ILE A 426 14.97 32.00 31.31
N THR A 427 15.46 30.75 31.15
CA THR A 427 15.64 29.82 32.27
C THR A 427 17.06 29.84 32.85
N GLU A 428 17.95 30.69 32.33
CA GLU A 428 19.33 30.80 32.81
C GLU A 428 19.35 31.14 34.32
N GLY A 429 20.16 30.39 35.07
CA GLY A 429 20.29 30.54 36.52
C GLY A 429 19.07 30.12 37.35
N LYS A 430 18.02 29.53 36.74
CA LYS A 430 16.86 28.97 37.46
C LYS A 430 17.13 27.52 37.84
N SER A 431 17.01 27.21 39.12
CA SER A 431 17.43 25.92 39.69
C SER A 431 16.30 24.93 39.85
N SER A 432 15.07 25.41 40.06
CA SER A 432 13.88 24.57 40.23
C SER A 432 12.95 24.63 39.02
N ASP A 433 12.18 23.57 38.81
CA ASP A 433 11.16 23.50 37.76
C ASP A 433 10.14 24.64 37.92
N ARG A 434 9.74 24.96 39.15
CA ARG A 434 8.83 26.07 39.42
C ARG A 434 9.41 27.42 38.98
N GLU A 435 10.70 27.66 39.22
CA GLU A 435 11.39 28.89 38.79
C GLU A 435 11.46 28.98 37.27
N LYS A 436 11.74 27.88 36.57
CA LYS A 436 11.76 27.82 35.11
C LYS A 436 10.36 28.06 34.53
N ALA A 437 9.36 27.35 35.03
CA ALA A 437 7.96 27.53 34.65
C ALA A 437 7.50 28.97 34.84
N LYS A 438 7.89 29.60 35.96
CA LYS A 438 7.59 30.99 36.25
C LYS A 438 8.26 31.96 35.28
N ALA A 439 9.52 31.71 34.93
CA ALA A 439 10.26 32.54 33.99
C ALA A 439 9.62 32.52 32.59
N VAL A 440 9.21 31.33 32.13
CA VAL A 440 8.48 31.18 30.86
C VAL A 440 7.14 31.91 30.89
N TYR A 441 6.33 31.69 31.93
CA TYR A 441 5.05 32.40 32.12
C TYR A 441 5.23 33.92 32.07
N ASP A 442 6.21 34.43 32.83
CA ASP A 442 6.49 35.87 32.90
C ASP A 442 6.90 36.44 31.56
N TYR A 443 7.74 35.72 30.80
CA TYR A 443 8.16 36.16 29.48
C TYR A 443 6.97 36.28 28.55
N VAL A 444 6.15 35.22 28.43
CA VAL A 444 5.04 35.19 27.47
C VAL A 444 3.98 36.23 27.86
N ALA A 445 3.55 36.25 29.13
CA ALA A 445 2.51 37.16 29.60
C ALA A 445 2.91 38.65 29.52
N LYS A 446 4.20 38.98 29.59
CA LYS A 446 4.68 40.37 29.50
C LYS A 446 4.99 40.80 28.06
N THR A 447 5.25 39.86 27.16
CA THR A 447 5.78 40.17 25.82
C THR A 447 4.73 40.04 24.72
N ILE A 448 3.79 39.11 24.85
CA ILE A 448 2.78 38.87 23.82
C ILE A 448 1.57 39.79 24.05
N SER A 449 1.06 40.38 22.97
CA SER A 449 -0.16 41.19 22.96
C SER A 449 -1.34 40.42 22.38
N TYR A 450 -2.53 40.57 22.99
CA TYR A 450 -3.70 39.85 22.53
C TYR A 450 -4.20 40.41 21.19
N ASP A 451 -4.37 39.52 20.21
CA ASP A 451 -4.82 39.86 18.87
C ASP A 451 -6.35 39.83 18.80
N VAL A 452 -6.97 40.99 19.01
CA VAL A 452 -8.43 41.14 18.98
C VAL A 452 -8.96 40.99 17.55
N GLU A 453 -8.22 41.47 16.55
CA GLU A 453 -8.65 41.38 15.15
C GLU A 453 -8.69 39.92 14.69
N LYS A 454 -7.63 39.15 14.96
CA LYS A 454 -7.59 37.70 14.69
C LYS A 454 -8.79 36.95 15.29
N LEU A 455 -9.16 37.29 16.52
CA LEU A 455 -10.32 36.70 17.19
C LEU A 455 -11.65 37.11 16.54
N GLU A 456 -11.79 38.37 16.14
CA GLU A 456 -13.04 38.90 15.55
C GLU A 456 -13.26 38.45 14.11
N THR A 457 -12.19 38.18 13.36
CA THR A 457 -12.25 37.79 11.94
C THR A 457 -12.05 36.29 11.71
N ASP A 458 -11.99 35.50 12.77
CA ASP A 458 -11.70 34.06 12.75
C ASP A 458 -10.46 33.71 11.88
N ASP A 459 -9.41 34.53 11.93
CA ASP A 459 -8.19 34.36 11.12
C ASP A 459 -7.26 33.28 11.71
N PHE A 460 -7.77 32.05 11.76
CA PHE A 460 -7.07 30.88 12.27
C PHE A 460 -6.47 30.08 11.11
N ASN A 461 -5.15 29.93 11.11
CA ASN A 461 -4.43 29.28 10.02
C ASN A 461 -3.83 27.94 10.46
N TRP A 462 -3.65 27.02 9.51
CA TRP A 462 -3.13 25.69 9.83
C TRP A 462 -1.69 25.72 10.38
N ASP A 463 -0.95 26.78 10.06
CA ASP A 463 0.45 27.01 10.42
C ASP A 463 0.61 28.06 11.56
N ASP A 464 -0.49 28.41 12.26
CA ASP A 464 -0.44 29.12 13.54
C ASP A 464 0.43 28.34 14.52
N SER A 465 1.42 29.02 15.11
CA SER A 465 2.50 28.30 15.77
C SER A 465 3.32 29.15 16.74
N ALA A 466 4.02 28.48 17.66
CA ALA A 466 4.92 29.10 18.63
C ALA A 466 5.98 29.98 17.95
N LEU A 467 6.49 29.57 16.78
CA LEU A 467 7.44 30.37 16.00
C LEU A 467 6.81 31.66 15.46
N LYS A 468 5.58 31.60 14.94
CA LYS A 468 4.85 32.79 14.50
C LYS A 468 4.58 33.74 15.66
N THR A 469 4.08 33.22 16.79
CA THR A 469 3.84 34.02 18.01
C THR A 469 5.13 34.65 18.53
N LEU A 470 6.24 33.92 18.46
CA LEU A 470 7.55 34.42 18.88
C LEU A 470 8.02 35.58 18.00
N ASP A 471 7.75 35.54 16.70
CA ASP A 471 8.13 36.58 15.74
C ASP A 471 7.19 37.79 15.81
N SER A 472 5.88 37.57 15.69
CA SER A 472 4.86 38.64 15.64
C SER A 472 4.67 39.36 16.98
N LYS A 473 4.93 38.64 18.10
CA LYS A 473 4.59 39.05 19.47
C LYS A 473 3.08 39.31 19.67
N THR A 474 2.23 38.75 18.83
CA THR A 474 0.78 38.85 18.92
C THR A 474 0.13 37.48 18.79
N GLY A 475 -1.08 37.33 19.33
CA GLY A 475 -1.90 36.13 19.13
C GLY A 475 -3.08 36.03 20.09
N VAL A 476 -3.85 34.95 20.00
CA VAL A 476 -4.97 34.65 20.90
C VAL A 476 -4.61 33.53 21.89
N CYS A 477 -5.55 33.10 22.73
CA CYS A 477 -5.28 32.12 23.81
C CYS A 477 -4.53 30.86 23.36
N GLN A 478 -4.82 30.37 22.14
CA GLN A 478 -4.10 29.27 21.48
C GLN A 478 -2.61 29.61 21.28
N ASP A 479 -2.31 30.76 20.68
CA ASP A 479 -0.96 31.21 20.35
C ASP A 479 -0.09 31.42 21.61
N TYR A 480 -0.69 32.01 22.66
CA TYR A 480 -0.05 32.13 23.98
C TYR A 480 0.29 30.76 24.57
N SER A 481 -0.64 29.81 24.49
CA SER A 481 -0.44 28.45 24.99
C SER A 481 0.62 27.72 24.17
N TYR A 482 0.61 27.84 22.85
CA TYR A 482 1.60 27.26 21.95
C TYR A 482 3.02 27.70 22.28
N LEU A 483 3.26 29.02 22.36
CA LEU A 483 4.58 29.55 22.68
C LEU A 483 5.04 29.11 24.08
N THR A 484 4.14 29.17 25.06
CA THR A 484 4.45 28.78 26.44
C THR A 484 4.84 27.30 26.53
N ILE A 485 4.05 26.40 25.94
CA ILE A 485 4.34 24.95 25.95
C ILE A 485 5.63 24.67 25.18
N ALA A 486 5.87 25.32 24.04
CA ALA A 486 7.08 25.13 23.26
C ALA A 486 8.34 25.47 24.07
N LEU A 487 8.34 26.59 24.81
CA LEU A 487 9.43 27.01 25.68
C LEU A 487 9.62 26.08 26.90
N LEU A 488 8.53 25.59 27.49
CA LEU A 488 8.58 24.63 28.59
C LEU A 488 9.14 23.27 28.16
N ARG A 489 8.65 22.74 27.03
CA ARG A 489 9.14 21.47 26.46
C ARG A 489 10.61 21.59 26.02
N ALA A 490 11.01 22.73 25.44
CA ALA A 490 12.41 23.03 25.14
C ALA A 490 13.29 23.09 26.40
N SER A 491 12.71 23.39 27.55
CA SER A 491 13.36 23.33 28.88
C SER A 491 13.28 21.95 29.53
N ASN A 492 12.90 20.92 28.76
CA ASN A 492 12.69 19.52 29.19
C ASN A 492 11.66 19.38 30.32
N MET A 493 10.59 20.18 30.25
CA MET A 493 9.45 20.12 31.18
C MET A 493 8.22 19.54 30.47
N GLU A 494 7.60 18.52 31.06
CA GLU A 494 6.34 17.95 30.57
C GLU A 494 5.26 19.03 30.63
N ALA A 495 4.75 19.47 29.47
CA ALA A 495 3.76 20.52 29.36
C ALA A 495 2.69 20.16 28.32
N ARG A 496 1.45 20.56 28.57
CA ARG A 496 0.29 20.19 27.74
C ARG A 496 -0.69 21.31 27.52
N PHE A 497 -1.34 21.25 26.37
CA PHE A 497 -2.36 22.20 25.94
C PHE A 497 -3.70 21.79 26.53
N VAL A 498 -4.25 22.65 27.39
CA VAL A 498 -5.54 22.41 28.02
C VAL A 498 -6.61 23.16 27.26
N GLU A 499 -7.60 22.41 26.78
CA GLU A 499 -8.79 22.96 26.15
C GLU A 499 -9.90 23.12 27.18
N GLY A 500 -10.67 24.20 27.01
CA GLY A 500 -11.82 24.44 27.84
C GLY A 500 -12.64 25.65 27.40
N THR A 501 -13.36 26.18 28.37
CA THR A 501 -14.11 27.42 28.23
C THR A 501 -13.77 28.38 29.37
N ALA A 502 -13.81 29.68 29.11
CA ALA A 502 -13.61 30.69 30.12
C ALA A 502 -14.75 31.74 30.14
N PHE A 503 -15.03 32.29 31.33
CA PHE A 503 -16.11 33.24 31.60
C PHE A 503 -15.57 34.61 32.01
N SER A 504 -15.65 35.60 31.12
CA SER A 504 -15.37 37.02 31.43
C SER A 504 -16.62 37.92 31.32
N GLY A 505 -17.81 37.32 31.12
CA GLY A 505 -19.07 38.03 30.89
C GLY A 505 -20.29 37.09 30.97
N PHE A 506 -21.27 37.26 30.07
CA PHE A 506 -22.54 36.51 30.13
C PHE A 506 -22.48 35.09 29.55
N TRP A 507 -21.53 34.78 28.66
CA TRP A 507 -21.44 33.48 27.98
C TRP A 507 -20.02 32.91 28.03
N PRO A 508 -19.86 31.58 28.20
CA PRO A 508 -18.57 30.92 28.10
C PRO A 508 -18.02 31.01 26.68
N GLN A 509 -16.73 31.33 26.55
CA GLN A 509 -16.00 31.36 25.29
C GLN A 509 -14.97 30.23 25.26
N ARG A 510 -14.65 29.70 24.07
CA ARG A 510 -13.54 28.75 23.90
C ARG A 510 -12.26 29.39 24.43
N HIS A 511 -11.50 28.63 25.19
CA HIS A 511 -10.26 29.13 25.79
C HIS A 511 -9.24 28.01 25.93
N ALA A 512 -7.97 28.38 25.84
CA ALA A 512 -6.85 27.49 25.99
C ALA A 512 -5.86 28.03 27.02
N TRP A 513 -5.29 27.13 27.81
CA TRP A 513 -4.24 27.45 28.76
C TRP A 513 -3.27 26.28 28.91
N VAL A 514 -2.31 26.40 29.83
CA VAL A 514 -1.19 25.48 29.95
C VAL A 514 -1.22 24.74 31.29
N GLU A 515 -0.90 23.47 31.26
CA GLU A 515 -0.48 22.71 32.44
C GLU A 515 0.96 22.24 32.23
N VAL A 516 1.78 22.36 33.27
CA VAL A 516 3.18 21.91 33.28
C VAL A 516 3.46 21.10 34.52
N LYS A 517 4.24 20.03 34.39
CA LYS A 517 4.63 19.20 35.51
C LYS A 517 5.80 19.84 36.25
N VAL A 518 5.59 20.10 37.52
CA VAL A 518 6.57 20.69 38.46
C VAL A 518 6.60 19.80 39.69
N ASP A 519 7.79 19.30 40.05
CA ASP A 519 7.98 18.41 41.21
C ASP A 519 7.01 17.21 41.20
N GLY A 520 6.74 16.66 40.01
CA GLY A 520 5.85 15.50 39.81
C GLY A 520 4.34 15.80 39.82
N SER A 521 3.93 17.06 39.97
CA SER A 521 2.52 17.48 39.98
C SER A 521 2.21 18.45 38.86
N TRP A 522 0.99 18.42 38.31
CA TRP A 522 0.55 19.38 37.31
C TRP A 522 0.26 20.74 37.94
N LEU A 523 1.00 21.76 37.51
CA LEU A 523 0.80 23.18 37.81
C LEU A 523 0.06 23.82 36.63
N THR A 524 -1.03 24.53 36.93
CA THR A 524 -1.82 25.24 35.93
C THR A 524 -1.30 26.67 35.74
N MET A 525 -1.23 27.15 34.51
CA MET A 525 -1.00 28.57 34.23
C MET A 525 -1.79 29.07 33.02
N ASP A 526 -2.26 30.30 33.09
CA ASP A 526 -2.90 31.00 31.97
C ASP A 526 -2.13 32.27 31.63
N PRO A 527 -1.17 32.19 30.68
CA PRO A 527 -0.39 33.36 30.26
C PRO A 527 -1.22 34.39 29.51
N THR A 528 -2.39 34.02 28.98
CA THR A 528 -3.30 34.91 28.25
C THR A 528 -3.99 35.88 29.21
N TRP A 529 -4.68 35.36 30.23
CA TRP A 529 -5.30 36.19 31.27
C TRP A 529 -4.27 36.81 32.23
N GLY A 530 -3.08 36.21 32.29
CA GLY A 530 -1.89 36.79 32.92
C GLY A 530 -1.37 38.04 32.22
N ALA A 531 -1.61 38.22 30.92
CA ALA A 531 -1.06 39.32 30.14
C ALA A 531 -1.87 40.62 30.25
N GLY A 532 -3.19 40.52 30.40
CA GLY A 532 -4.06 41.69 30.43
C GLY A 532 -5.52 41.35 30.19
N TYR A 533 -6.27 42.31 29.63
CA TYR A 533 -7.70 42.17 29.34
C TYR A 533 -8.09 43.00 28.12
N ILE A 534 -9.24 42.66 27.52
CA ILE A 534 -9.83 43.45 26.43
C ILE A 534 -10.75 44.52 27.02
N LYS A 535 -10.63 45.75 26.53
CA LYS A 535 -11.52 46.86 26.85
C LYS A 535 -11.70 47.75 25.62
N ASP A 536 -12.95 48.06 25.29
CA ASP A 536 -13.31 48.88 24.13
C ASP A 536 -12.67 48.34 22.83
N ASP A 537 -12.81 47.02 22.62
CA ASP A 537 -12.28 46.25 21.48
C ASP A 537 -10.75 46.37 21.28
N LYS A 538 -10.03 46.63 22.38
CA LYS A 538 -8.58 46.77 22.39
C LYS A 538 -7.96 46.01 23.54
N PHE A 539 -6.83 45.39 23.27
CA PHE A 539 -6.01 44.78 24.31
C PHE A 539 -5.37 45.84 25.21
N VAL A 540 -5.52 45.67 26.52
CA VAL A 540 -4.87 46.47 27.56
C VAL A 540 -3.94 45.56 28.33
N ALA A 541 -2.63 45.74 28.12
CA ALA A 541 -1.60 45.02 28.87
C ALA A 541 -1.68 45.37 30.36
N ALA A 542 -1.84 44.34 31.19
CA ALA A 542 -1.97 44.46 32.64
C ALA A 542 -1.49 43.17 33.31
N PHE A 543 -0.17 42.96 33.29
CA PHE A 543 0.47 41.75 33.81
C PHE A 543 -0.03 41.40 35.22
N ASN A 544 -0.42 40.13 35.40
CA ASN A 544 -0.99 39.63 36.64
C ASN A 544 -0.43 38.24 36.99
N ASP A 545 0.16 38.13 38.17
CA ASP A 545 0.78 36.88 38.63
C ASP A 545 -0.22 35.83 39.13
N LYS A 546 -1.49 36.22 39.35
CA LYS A 546 -2.53 35.34 39.90
C LYS A 546 -2.88 34.16 38.99
N TYR A 547 -2.52 34.23 37.71
CA TYR A 547 -2.75 33.15 36.74
C TYR A 547 -1.55 32.23 36.56
N PHE A 548 -0.48 32.40 37.35
CA PHE A 548 0.56 31.40 37.52
C PHE A 548 0.28 30.59 38.80
N ASP A 549 -0.02 29.30 38.66
CA ASP A 549 -0.36 28.42 39.80
C ASP A 549 -1.55 28.96 40.62
N PRO A 550 -2.69 29.27 39.98
CA PRO A 550 -3.84 29.85 40.67
C PRO A 550 -4.43 28.87 41.69
N ASN A 551 -5.11 29.40 42.70
CA ASN A 551 -5.94 28.56 43.55
C ASN A 551 -7.02 27.87 42.69
N LYS A 552 -7.01 26.53 42.66
CA LYS A 552 -7.89 25.72 41.81
C LYS A 552 -9.37 26.09 41.94
N ALA A 553 -9.89 26.24 43.17
CA ALA A 553 -11.29 26.54 43.41
C ALA A 553 -11.69 27.95 42.93
N GLU A 554 -10.75 28.90 42.92
CA GLU A 554 -10.97 30.23 42.34
C GLU A 554 -10.86 30.20 40.81
N PHE A 555 -9.90 29.44 40.27
CA PHE A 555 -9.71 29.29 38.82
C PHE A 555 -10.95 28.65 38.17
N GLU A 556 -11.48 27.58 38.77
CA GLU A 556 -12.67 26.85 38.32
C GLU A 556 -13.97 27.67 38.30
N LYS A 557 -14.01 28.83 38.97
CA LYS A 557 -15.16 29.77 38.85
C LYS A 557 -15.23 30.43 37.48
N THR A 558 -14.10 30.52 36.80
CA THR A 558 -13.97 31.23 35.51
C THR A 558 -13.47 30.33 34.39
N HIS A 559 -12.80 29.23 34.69
CA HIS A 559 -12.20 28.31 33.72
C HIS A 559 -12.77 26.91 33.90
N ASN A 560 -13.36 26.37 32.84
CA ASN A 560 -13.89 25.01 32.83
C ASN A 560 -13.13 24.17 31.81
N ARG A 561 -12.42 23.15 32.29
CA ARG A 561 -11.62 22.22 31.48
C ARG A 561 -12.51 21.23 30.74
N THR A 562 -12.30 21.09 29.43
CA THR A 562 -12.95 20.05 28.61
C THR A 562 -12.01 18.92 28.26
N GLY A 563 -10.70 19.18 28.12
CA GLY A 563 -9.76 18.15 27.71
C GLY A 563 -8.30 18.58 27.65
N VAL A 564 -7.47 17.69 27.09
CA VAL A 564 -6.10 17.98 26.66
C VAL A 564 -6.04 17.62 25.18
N SER A 565 -5.39 18.48 24.41
CA SER A 565 -5.26 18.33 22.97
C SER A 565 -3.79 18.22 22.60
N TYR A 566 -3.50 17.44 21.57
CA TYR A 566 -2.14 17.05 21.17
C TYR A 566 -1.88 17.28 19.70
#